data_AF-A0A1X2HGB8-F1
#
_entry.id   AF-A0A1X2HGB8-F1
#
_cell.length_a   1.000
_cell.length_b   1.000
_cell.length_c   1.000
_cell.angle_alpha   90.00
_cell.angle_beta   90.00
_cell.angle_gamma   90.00
#
_symmetry.space_group_name_H-M   'P 1'
#
loop_
_entity.id
_entity.type
_entity.pdbx_description
1 polymer ?
#
loop_
_entity_poly.entity_id
_entity_poly.type
_entity_poly.pdbx_seq_one_letter_code
_entity_poly.pdbx_strand_id
1 'polypeptide(L)'
;MHFSRLPTELLHAIFRLLPRSSLTHLCLTNRFLHEACLPVLYCHLELSFRSHIRQLMTGLQRPLLRDTIQQHTKHLTLVCRQSGSQWLVVDLQHLFRMIQHVHTLTFSDFQVLPIDNIRSLANILPTVDHLQFRYCNLESTKTPKPHHDPSSHMPLPVFQNATKLSLSWTDFGEPAMTDLLCCLPHLETVCFGANHNRTPEANDAALRILPLHCPKVRHLEVSLQQVSETTLCNTIAFYGNQLERLSVRCDGPRTLHAVATYATRVHDLVVRGNGAITLTDSRPLIRRPNGTTRNEQQRRLEVSMMETNEQEEPEEHGLLSILRQCEALRRLEIVCWMIQDVPGVIWNAIESVAQRRIATATRKRDGLHAQSLVSEARSSLAAASASASASGSTLPEHENWREGHPVFEIHPPSDRTGGVWLYYFDDNATRNQQGLRRREIGHLEKTLALDGEELSEIRKHIQTTV
;
A
#
# COMPACT_ATOMS: atom_id res chain seq x y z
N MET A 1 -40.62 3.46 -2.22
CA MET A 1 -39.87 3.23 -0.96
C MET A 1 -39.81 4.53 -0.18
N HIS A 2 -40.10 4.51 1.13
CA HIS A 2 -40.10 5.71 1.97
C HIS A 2 -38.70 5.96 2.56
N PHE A 3 -37.80 6.57 1.79
CA PHE A 3 -36.46 6.96 2.27
C PHE A 3 -36.51 7.92 3.47
N SER A 4 -37.61 8.68 3.62
CA SER A 4 -37.84 9.57 4.76
C SER A 4 -37.98 8.87 6.11
N ARG A 5 -38.12 7.53 6.14
CA ARG A 5 -38.19 6.75 7.38
C ARG A 5 -36.83 6.22 7.84
N LEU A 6 -35.79 6.34 7.01
CA LEU A 6 -34.45 5.86 7.35
C LEU A 6 -33.68 6.97 8.10
N PRO A 7 -32.95 6.62 9.17
CA PRO A 7 -31.96 7.51 9.79
C PRO A 7 -30.95 8.04 8.77
N THR A 8 -30.55 9.31 8.94
CA THR A 8 -29.61 10.01 8.04
C THR A 8 -28.28 9.28 7.91
N GLU A 9 -27.81 8.63 8.97
CA GLU A 9 -26.56 7.86 9.01
C GLU A 9 -26.63 6.64 8.08
N LEU A 10 -27.76 5.93 8.08
CA LEU A 10 -27.98 4.79 7.19
C LEU A 10 -28.12 5.25 5.74
N LEU A 11 -28.80 6.37 5.50
CA LEU A 11 -28.87 6.98 4.17
C LEU A 11 -27.48 7.35 3.65
N HIS A 12 -26.65 8.01 4.47
CA HIS A 12 -25.28 8.33 4.10
C HIS A 12 -24.42 7.09 3.81
N ALA A 13 -24.60 6.00 4.58
CA ALA A 13 -23.91 4.74 4.32
C ALA A 13 -24.31 4.14 2.96
N ILE A 14 -25.61 4.13 2.64
CA ILE A 14 -26.12 3.69 1.34
C ILE A 14 -25.58 4.58 0.22
N PHE A 15 -25.64 5.91 0.39
CA PHE A 15 -25.19 6.88 -0.61
C PHE A 15 -23.71 6.76 -0.92
N ARG A 16 -22.85 6.43 0.05
CA ARG A 16 -21.41 6.20 -0.18
C ARG A 16 -21.11 4.99 -1.08
N LEU A 17 -22.05 4.06 -1.20
CA LEU A 17 -21.94 2.91 -2.09
C LEU A 17 -22.42 3.22 -3.52
N LEU A 18 -23.11 4.35 -3.71
CA LEU A 18 -23.65 4.73 -5.02
C LEU A 18 -22.63 5.52 -5.84
N PRO A 19 -22.60 5.33 -7.18
CA PRO A 19 -21.85 6.19 -8.08
C PRO A 19 -22.30 7.66 -7.96
N ARG A 20 -21.38 8.60 -8.19
CA ARG A 20 -21.68 10.05 -8.12
C ARG A 20 -22.79 10.48 -9.09
N SER A 21 -22.85 9.88 -10.27
CA SER A 21 -23.93 10.13 -11.25
C SER A 21 -25.30 9.79 -10.67
N SER A 22 -25.43 8.64 -10.02
CA SER A 22 -26.67 8.21 -9.35
C SER A 22 -27.05 9.15 -8.21
N LEU A 23 -26.09 9.61 -7.40
CA LEU A 23 -26.35 10.60 -6.35
C LEU A 23 -26.85 11.93 -6.91
N THR A 24 -26.28 12.40 -8.03
CA THR A 24 -26.75 13.60 -8.72
C THR A 24 -28.20 13.42 -9.21
N HIS A 25 -28.55 12.26 -9.78
CA HIS A 25 -29.94 11.97 -10.15
C HIS A 25 -30.87 11.94 -8.96
N LEU A 26 -30.47 11.33 -7.83
CA LEU A 26 -31.26 11.33 -6.60
C LEU A 26 -31.53 12.74 -6.08
N CYS A 27 -30.55 13.65 -6.19
CA CYS A 27 -30.73 15.06 -5.82
C CYS A 27 -31.82 15.77 -6.64
N LEU A 28 -32.14 15.29 -7.84
CA LEU A 28 -33.16 15.87 -8.71
C LEU A 28 -34.56 15.32 -8.44
N THR A 29 -34.70 14.22 -7.69
CA THR A 29 -35.99 13.54 -7.48
C THR A 29 -36.88 14.23 -6.46
N ASN A 30 -36.33 14.67 -5.33
CA ASN A 30 -37.06 15.32 -4.24
C ASN A 30 -36.10 16.16 -3.38
N ARG A 31 -36.60 17.26 -2.81
CA ARG A 31 -35.89 18.13 -1.87
C ARG A 31 -35.24 17.41 -0.68
N PHE A 32 -35.93 16.45 -0.07
CA PHE A 32 -35.36 15.68 1.05
C PHE A 32 -34.09 14.92 0.62
N LEU A 33 -34.17 14.23 -0.52
CA LEU A 33 -33.02 13.49 -1.06
C LEU A 33 -31.91 14.42 -1.53
N HIS A 34 -32.26 15.58 -2.09
CA HIS A 34 -31.30 16.64 -2.39
C HIS A 34 -30.50 17.03 -1.14
N GLU A 35 -31.17 17.44 -0.07
CA GLU A 35 -30.52 17.85 1.19
C GLU A 35 -29.71 16.72 1.82
N ALA A 36 -30.20 15.48 1.80
CA ALA A 36 -29.50 14.31 2.36
C ALA A 36 -28.30 13.83 1.52
N CYS A 37 -28.31 14.00 0.19
CA CYS A 37 -27.22 13.58 -0.68
C CYS A 37 -26.07 14.59 -0.73
N LEU A 38 -26.36 15.88 -0.53
CA LEU A 38 -25.39 16.97 -0.63
C LEU A 38 -24.12 16.75 0.22
N PRO A 39 -24.20 16.37 1.52
CA PRO A 39 -23.01 16.07 2.33
C PRO A 39 -22.11 14.99 1.75
N VAL A 40 -22.70 13.94 1.16
CA VAL A 40 -21.97 12.82 0.56
C VAL A 40 -21.36 13.22 -0.79
N LEU A 41 -22.10 13.96 -1.61
CA LEU A 41 -21.62 14.46 -2.90
C LEU A 41 -20.42 15.41 -2.76
N TYR A 42 -20.49 16.32 -1.78
CA TYR A 42 -19.50 17.36 -1.54
C TYR A 42 -18.46 16.99 -0.46
N CYS A 43 -18.44 15.75 0.01
CA CYS A 43 -17.39 15.28 0.93
C CYS A 43 -15.99 15.34 0.29
N HIS A 44 -15.95 15.19 -1.03
CA HIS A 44 -14.77 15.30 -1.87
C HIS A 44 -15.05 16.28 -3.03
N LEU A 45 -14.33 17.40 -3.08
CA LEU A 45 -14.46 18.38 -4.13
C LEU A 45 -13.31 18.25 -5.13
N GLU A 46 -13.63 18.04 -6.42
CA GLU A 46 -12.63 18.02 -7.49
C GLU A 46 -12.79 19.25 -8.40
N LEU A 47 -11.71 20.02 -8.56
CA LEU A 47 -11.66 21.26 -9.32
C LEU A 47 -10.63 21.16 -10.43
N SER A 48 -11.09 20.92 -11.65
CA SER A 48 -10.21 20.67 -12.81
C SER A 48 -10.12 21.84 -13.79
N PHE A 49 -11.10 22.77 -13.77
CA PHE A 49 -11.21 23.87 -14.72
C PHE A 49 -11.60 25.17 -14.02
N ARG A 50 -11.09 26.31 -14.51
CA ARG A 50 -11.47 27.64 -14.00
C ARG A 50 -12.96 27.93 -14.10
N SER A 51 -13.63 27.41 -15.14
CA SER A 51 -15.08 27.52 -15.29
C SER A 51 -15.83 26.83 -14.15
N HIS A 52 -15.38 25.65 -13.72
CA HIS A 52 -15.99 24.91 -12.60
C HIS A 52 -15.83 25.68 -11.30
N ILE A 53 -14.66 26.28 -11.08
CA ILE A 53 -14.40 27.12 -9.90
C ILE A 53 -15.34 28.32 -9.89
N ARG A 54 -15.47 29.04 -11.01
CA ARG A 54 -16.39 30.18 -11.13
C ARG A 54 -17.86 29.76 -10.92
N GLN A 55 -18.28 28.65 -11.52
CA GLN A 55 -19.63 28.11 -11.33
C GLN A 55 -19.89 27.73 -9.88
N LEU A 56 -18.91 27.09 -9.22
CA LEU A 56 -18.99 26.78 -7.80
C LEU A 56 -19.12 28.05 -6.97
N MET A 57 -18.30 29.06 -7.24
CA MET A 57 -18.35 30.36 -6.56
C MET A 57 -19.70 31.06 -6.70
N THR A 58 -20.33 30.97 -7.87
CA THR A 58 -21.71 31.45 -8.08
C THR A 58 -22.72 30.59 -7.31
N GLY A 59 -22.54 29.26 -7.30
CA GLY A 59 -23.39 28.34 -6.55
C GLY A 59 -23.33 28.56 -5.04
N LEU A 60 -22.14 28.93 -4.51
CA LEU A 60 -21.90 29.24 -3.11
C LEU A 60 -22.61 30.50 -2.61
N GLN A 61 -23.23 31.28 -3.51
CA GLN A 61 -24.17 32.32 -3.11
C GLN A 61 -25.46 31.74 -2.48
N ARG A 62 -25.73 30.44 -2.69
CA ARG A 62 -26.85 29.72 -2.07
C ARG A 62 -26.44 29.22 -0.67
N PRO A 63 -27.13 29.63 0.41
CA PRO A 63 -26.75 29.29 1.78
C PRO A 63 -26.59 27.78 2.01
N LEU A 64 -27.56 26.98 1.55
CA LEU A 64 -27.53 25.52 1.73
C LEU A 64 -26.26 24.88 1.16
N LEU A 65 -25.86 25.27 -0.06
CA LEU A 65 -24.66 24.71 -0.71
C LEU A 65 -23.38 25.21 -0.01
N ARG A 66 -23.34 26.49 0.37
CA ARG A 66 -22.22 27.08 1.11
C ARG A 66 -21.98 26.35 2.42
N ASP A 67 -23.04 26.19 3.21
CA ASP A 67 -22.96 25.57 4.53
C ASP A 67 -22.61 24.08 4.38
N THR A 68 -23.16 23.40 3.37
CA THR A 68 -22.79 22.00 3.05
C THR A 68 -21.30 21.89 2.75
N ILE A 69 -20.78 22.69 1.82
CA ILE A 69 -19.38 22.62 1.39
C ILE A 69 -18.44 22.96 2.55
N GLN A 70 -18.76 24.01 3.30
CA GLN A 70 -17.97 24.42 4.46
C GLN A 70 -17.89 23.30 5.51
N GLN A 71 -18.99 22.62 5.82
CA GLN A 71 -19.04 21.63 6.90
C GLN A 71 -18.54 20.24 6.47
N HIS A 72 -18.84 19.84 5.22
CA HIS A 72 -18.68 18.45 4.78
C HIS A 72 -17.51 18.20 3.85
N THR A 73 -16.92 19.21 3.20
CA THR A 73 -15.76 18.98 2.33
C THR A 73 -14.53 18.63 3.17
N LYS A 74 -14.10 17.36 3.10
CA LYS A 74 -12.92 16.82 3.78
C LYS A 74 -11.76 16.56 2.85
N HIS A 75 -12.04 16.32 1.57
CA HIS A 75 -11.03 16.10 0.53
C HIS A 75 -11.20 17.13 -0.58
N LEU A 76 -10.11 17.81 -0.93
CA LEU A 76 -10.03 18.68 -2.09
C LEU A 76 -9.00 18.14 -3.10
N THR A 77 -9.41 17.94 -4.34
CA THR A 77 -8.52 17.61 -5.46
C THR A 77 -8.49 18.77 -6.45
N LEU A 78 -7.30 19.28 -6.71
CA LEU A 78 -7.03 20.29 -7.72
C LEU A 78 -6.37 19.59 -8.91
N VAL A 79 -6.94 19.73 -10.10
CA VAL A 79 -6.44 19.09 -11.33
C VAL A 79 -6.05 20.18 -12.32
N CYS A 80 -4.83 20.15 -12.84
CA CYS A 80 -4.37 21.14 -13.81
C CYS A 80 -4.56 20.65 -15.25
N ARG A 81 -5.74 20.88 -15.83
CA ARG A 81 -5.96 20.58 -17.27
C ARG A 81 -5.66 21.76 -18.20
N GLN A 82 -5.25 22.89 -17.64
CA GLN A 82 -5.01 24.14 -18.37
C GLN A 82 -3.56 24.58 -18.14
N SER A 83 -2.97 25.26 -19.12
CA SER A 83 -1.57 25.70 -19.06
C SER A 83 -1.34 26.68 -17.91
N GLY A 84 -0.47 26.31 -16.98
CA GLY A 84 0.04 27.16 -15.89
C GLY A 84 -0.64 26.96 -14.53
N SER A 85 0.14 27.04 -13.46
CA SER A 85 -0.28 26.83 -12.07
C SER A 85 -0.53 28.13 -11.27
N GLN A 86 -0.28 29.30 -11.87
CA GLN A 86 -0.39 30.60 -11.19
C GLN A 86 -1.81 30.93 -10.69
N TRP A 87 -2.83 30.33 -11.29
CA TRP A 87 -4.22 30.55 -10.88
C TRP A 87 -4.56 29.89 -9.53
N LEU A 88 -3.79 28.88 -9.11
CA LEU A 88 -4.09 28.11 -7.90
C LEU A 88 -4.24 28.98 -6.67
N VAL A 89 -3.29 29.89 -6.42
CA VAL A 89 -3.31 30.68 -5.18
C VAL A 89 -4.30 31.84 -5.31
N VAL A 90 -4.26 32.57 -6.41
CA VAL A 90 -5.05 33.80 -6.58
C VAL A 90 -6.54 33.50 -6.73
N ASP A 91 -6.91 32.57 -7.62
CA ASP A 91 -8.33 32.32 -7.92
C ASP A 91 -9.02 31.49 -6.83
N LEU A 92 -8.28 30.64 -6.11
CA LEU A 92 -8.85 29.78 -5.07
C LEU A 92 -8.76 30.36 -3.67
N GLN A 93 -8.06 31.46 -3.44
CA GLN A 93 -7.89 32.01 -2.09
C GLN A 93 -9.24 32.24 -1.39
N HIS A 94 -10.22 32.78 -2.11
CA HIS A 94 -11.56 33.00 -1.56
C HIS A 94 -12.28 31.67 -1.28
N LEU A 95 -12.18 30.69 -2.18
CA LEU A 95 -12.75 29.37 -1.97
C LEU A 95 -12.16 28.69 -0.73
N PHE A 96 -10.83 28.69 -0.60
CA PHE A 96 -10.12 28.08 0.52
C PHE A 96 -10.49 28.69 1.88
N ARG A 97 -10.77 30.00 1.92
CA ARG A 97 -11.30 30.63 3.15
C ARG A 97 -12.66 30.09 3.57
N MET A 98 -13.45 29.54 2.64
CA MET A 98 -14.74 28.89 2.96
C MET A 98 -14.60 27.41 3.30
N ILE A 99 -13.61 26.70 2.74
CA ILE A 99 -13.39 25.26 2.99
C ILE A 99 -12.20 25.00 3.92
N GLN A 100 -12.27 25.55 5.13
CA GLN A 100 -11.17 25.45 6.10
C GLN A 100 -11.02 24.08 6.77
N HIS A 101 -11.98 23.16 6.57
CA HIS A 101 -11.99 21.82 7.19
C HIS A 101 -11.50 20.70 6.26
N VAL A 102 -10.69 21.05 5.26
CA VAL A 102 -10.06 20.10 4.35
C VAL A 102 -8.93 19.36 5.09
N HIS A 103 -9.02 18.05 5.14
CA HIS A 103 -8.00 17.16 5.71
C HIS A 103 -7.04 16.64 4.66
N THR A 104 -7.57 16.32 3.46
CA THR A 104 -6.77 15.80 2.36
C THR A 104 -6.76 16.79 1.21
N LEU A 105 -5.56 17.22 0.80
CA LEU A 105 -5.33 18.08 -0.35
C LEU A 105 -4.54 17.32 -1.41
N THR A 106 -5.12 17.17 -2.60
CA THR A 106 -4.51 16.46 -3.72
C THR A 106 -4.26 17.41 -4.89
N PHE A 107 -3.05 17.37 -5.43
CA PHE A 107 -2.69 18.03 -6.69
C PHE A 107 -2.49 16.96 -7.76
N SER A 108 -3.14 17.13 -8.91
CA SER A 108 -3.04 16.20 -10.03
C SER A 108 -2.73 16.92 -11.35
N ASP A 109 -1.90 16.29 -12.18
CA ASP A 109 -1.63 16.67 -13.57
C ASP A 109 -0.97 18.06 -13.74
N PHE A 110 -0.21 18.51 -12.75
CA PHE A 110 0.53 19.78 -12.85
C PHE A 110 1.86 19.61 -13.58
N GLN A 111 1.96 20.13 -14.81
CA GLN A 111 3.22 20.15 -15.57
C GLN A 111 4.34 20.94 -14.86
N VAL A 112 3.97 21.95 -14.08
CA VAL A 112 4.86 22.73 -13.21
C VAL A 112 4.06 23.18 -11.99
N LEU A 113 4.45 22.73 -10.80
CA LEU A 113 3.83 23.11 -9.53
C LEU A 113 4.89 23.72 -8.60
N PRO A 114 4.95 25.07 -8.51
CA PRO A 114 5.84 25.76 -7.59
C PRO A 114 5.57 25.41 -6.13
N ILE A 115 6.62 25.07 -5.37
CA ILE A 115 6.47 24.78 -3.94
C ILE A 115 5.97 25.99 -3.15
N ASP A 116 6.32 27.22 -3.55
CA ASP A 116 5.82 28.43 -2.90
C ASP A 116 4.29 28.53 -2.97
N ASN A 117 3.67 28.06 -4.05
CA ASN A 117 2.22 28.03 -4.16
C ASN A 117 1.63 27.06 -3.13
N ILE A 118 2.21 25.86 -2.99
CA ILE A 118 1.78 24.87 -2.00
C ILE A 118 1.96 25.44 -0.59
N ARG A 119 3.14 26.00 -0.30
CA ARG A 119 3.49 26.59 1.00
C ARG A 119 2.51 27.68 1.41
N SER A 120 2.08 28.53 0.48
CA SER A 120 1.11 29.60 0.76
C SER A 120 -0.24 29.08 1.29
N LEU A 121 -0.61 27.83 0.95
CA LEU A 121 -1.86 27.22 1.39
C LEU A 121 -1.82 26.77 2.85
N ALA A 122 -0.65 26.59 3.45
CA ALA A 122 -0.52 26.16 4.84
C ALA A 122 -1.26 27.10 5.80
N ASN A 123 -1.22 28.42 5.52
CA ASN A 123 -1.93 29.42 6.32
C ASN A 123 -3.44 29.47 6.07
N ILE A 124 -3.90 28.98 4.91
CA ILE A 124 -5.29 29.08 4.50
C ILE A 124 -6.06 27.80 4.84
N LEU A 125 -5.38 26.64 4.76
CA LEU A 125 -5.93 25.31 5.00
C LEU A 125 -5.18 24.64 6.16
N PRO A 126 -5.30 25.16 7.40
CA PRO A 126 -4.51 24.69 8.53
C PRO A 126 -4.85 23.25 8.95
N THR A 127 -6.03 22.72 8.60
CA THR A 127 -6.46 21.36 8.97
C THR A 127 -5.92 20.26 8.06
N VAL A 128 -5.17 20.61 7.01
CA VAL A 128 -4.64 19.61 6.07
C VAL A 128 -3.65 18.71 6.80
N ASP A 129 -4.00 17.43 6.89
CA ASP A 129 -3.19 16.37 7.48
C ASP A 129 -2.53 15.47 6.43
N HIS A 130 -3.06 15.45 5.21
CA HIS A 130 -2.58 14.62 4.10
C HIS A 130 -2.41 15.42 2.81
N LEU A 131 -1.16 15.51 2.35
CA LEU A 131 -0.81 16.05 1.03
C LEU A 131 -0.55 14.93 0.03
N GLN A 132 -1.16 15.04 -1.15
CA GLN A 132 -0.97 14.09 -2.25
C GLN A 132 -0.62 14.80 -3.55
N PHE A 133 0.34 14.24 -4.27
CA PHE A 133 0.78 14.72 -5.58
C PHE A 133 0.72 13.57 -6.57
N ARG A 134 0.04 13.79 -7.69
CA ARG A 134 -0.18 12.78 -8.73
C ARG A 134 0.17 13.38 -10.09
N TYR A 135 1.08 12.75 -10.85
CA TYR A 135 1.44 13.23 -12.19
C TYR A 135 1.87 14.71 -12.20
N CYS A 136 2.56 15.14 -11.14
CA CYS A 136 3.02 16.52 -10.97
C CYS A 136 4.52 16.64 -11.28
N ASN A 137 4.98 17.84 -11.57
CA ASN A 137 6.40 18.19 -11.58
C ASN A 137 6.62 19.37 -10.63
N LEU A 138 7.31 19.10 -9.52
CA LEU A 138 7.53 20.06 -8.45
C LEU A 138 8.77 20.90 -8.72
N GLU A 139 8.61 22.22 -8.66
CA GLU A 139 9.71 23.17 -8.91
C GLU A 139 9.91 24.11 -7.72
N SER A 140 11.18 24.38 -7.39
CA SER A 140 11.53 25.47 -6.48
C SER A 140 11.68 26.76 -7.28
N THR A 141 10.99 27.79 -6.82
CA THR A 141 11.04 29.16 -7.36
C THR A 141 12.24 29.95 -6.83
N LYS A 142 12.91 29.44 -5.80
CA LYS A 142 14.13 30.05 -5.26
C LYS A 142 15.25 29.82 -6.25
N THR A 143 15.43 30.77 -7.17
CA THR A 143 16.73 30.92 -7.81
C THR A 143 17.75 31.16 -6.69
N PRO A 144 18.86 30.40 -6.64
CA PRO A 144 19.90 30.60 -5.65
C PRO A 144 20.52 31.97 -5.90
N LYS A 145 19.94 33.03 -5.32
CA LYS A 145 20.50 34.36 -5.35
C LYS A 145 21.62 34.38 -4.30
N PRO A 146 22.89 34.57 -4.69
CA PRO A 146 24.04 34.45 -3.79
C PRO A 146 24.17 35.57 -2.73
N HIS A 147 23.15 36.42 -2.55
CA HIS A 147 23.20 37.60 -1.68
C HIS A 147 21.91 37.82 -0.90
N HIS A 148 21.35 36.75 -0.29
CA HIS A 148 20.24 36.94 0.64
C HIS A 148 20.74 37.46 1.99
N ASP A 149 20.32 38.69 2.26
CA ASP A 149 20.47 39.42 3.50
C ASP A 149 20.01 38.55 4.71
N PRO A 150 20.88 38.26 5.69
CA PRO A 150 20.55 37.43 6.86
C PRO A 150 19.48 38.05 7.78
N SER A 151 18.91 39.20 7.42
CA SER A 151 17.90 39.91 8.22
C SER A 151 16.45 39.51 7.89
N SER A 152 16.17 38.83 6.78
CA SER A 152 14.79 38.45 6.38
C SER A 152 14.36 37.07 6.92
N HIS A 153 14.48 36.85 8.23
CA HIS A 153 14.06 35.62 8.92
C HIS A 153 12.56 35.59 9.27
N MET A 154 11.67 35.85 8.31
CA MET A 154 10.26 35.52 8.54
C MET A 154 10.10 33.99 8.54
N PRO A 155 9.47 33.39 9.56
CA PRO A 155 9.26 31.96 9.60
C PRO A 155 8.43 31.55 8.39
N LEU A 156 8.94 30.57 7.62
CA LEU A 156 8.23 30.05 6.46
C LEU A 156 6.92 29.37 6.93
N PRO A 157 5.80 29.54 6.21
CA PRO A 157 4.57 28.82 6.52
C PRO A 157 4.79 27.30 6.48
N VAL A 158 4.21 26.60 7.45
CA VAL A 158 4.35 25.14 7.64
C VAL A 158 2.97 24.53 7.81
N PHE A 159 2.73 23.35 7.23
CA PHE A 159 1.50 22.60 7.49
C PHE A 159 1.63 21.87 8.82
N GLN A 160 1.22 22.54 9.90
CA GLN A 160 1.36 22.07 11.28
C GLN A 160 0.68 20.71 11.54
N ASN A 161 -0.41 20.41 10.82
CA ASN A 161 -1.16 19.17 11.00
C ASN A 161 -0.80 18.08 9.98
N ALA A 162 0.06 18.38 9.00
CA ALA A 162 0.41 17.43 7.96
C ALA A 162 1.27 16.29 8.52
N THR A 163 0.66 15.11 8.57
CA THR A 163 1.29 13.86 9.02
C THR A 163 1.52 12.89 7.87
N LYS A 164 0.90 13.11 6.71
CA LYS A 164 0.97 12.21 5.55
C LYS A 164 1.38 12.93 4.28
N LEU A 165 2.35 12.36 3.58
CA LEU A 165 2.78 12.78 2.25
C LEU A 165 2.73 11.60 1.29
N SER A 166 2.14 11.78 0.11
CA SER A 166 2.14 10.77 -0.95
C SER A 166 2.49 11.40 -2.29
N LEU A 167 3.54 10.89 -2.92
CA LEU A 167 3.99 11.26 -4.26
C LEU A 167 3.74 10.07 -5.18
N SER A 168 3.03 10.26 -6.28
CA SER A 168 2.77 9.19 -7.26
C SER A 168 2.97 9.74 -8.66
N TRP A 169 3.88 9.15 -9.44
CA TRP A 169 4.28 9.66 -10.75
C TRP A 169 4.64 11.15 -10.71
N THR A 170 5.28 11.59 -9.63
CA THR A 170 5.59 13.00 -9.39
C THR A 170 7.09 13.22 -9.51
N ASP A 171 7.47 14.07 -10.46
CA ASP A 171 8.86 14.48 -10.68
C ASP A 171 9.21 15.67 -9.78
N PHE A 172 10.46 15.78 -9.39
CA PHE A 172 10.97 16.85 -8.54
C PHE A 172 12.49 16.95 -8.69
N GLY A 173 13.04 18.14 -8.46
CA GLY A 173 14.47 18.34 -8.21
C GLY A 173 14.77 18.39 -6.71
N GLU A 174 16.05 18.27 -6.35
CA GLU A 174 16.51 18.37 -4.96
C GLU A 174 16.00 19.65 -4.24
N PRO A 175 16.13 20.87 -4.80
CA PRO A 175 15.67 22.08 -4.12
C PRO A 175 14.16 22.08 -3.83
N ALA A 176 13.36 21.55 -4.75
CA ALA A 176 11.91 21.46 -4.59
C ALA A 176 11.54 20.48 -3.47
N MET A 177 12.25 19.35 -3.37
CA MET A 177 12.02 18.38 -2.31
C MET A 177 12.42 18.95 -0.93
N THR A 178 13.57 19.62 -0.84
CA THR A 178 14.00 20.32 0.39
C THR A 178 12.97 21.33 0.84
N ASP A 179 12.53 22.21 -0.08
CA ASP A 179 11.52 23.22 0.21
C ASP A 179 10.18 22.61 0.65
N LEU A 180 9.77 21.48 0.05
CA LEU A 180 8.54 20.78 0.41
C LEU A 180 8.63 20.16 1.80
N LEU A 181 9.68 19.39 2.07
CA LEU A 181 9.85 18.67 3.34
C LEU A 181 10.08 19.64 4.52
N CYS A 182 10.72 20.78 4.28
CA CYS A 182 10.79 21.88 5.25
C CYS A 182 9.41 22.38 5.70
N CYS A 183 8.39 22.28 4.83
CA CYS A 183 7.02 22.70 5.16
C CYS A 183 6.23 21.61 5.91
N LEU A 184 6.84 20.44 6.17
CA LEU A 184 6.17 19.24 6.68
C LEU A 184 6.99 18.55 7.82
N PRO A 185 7.32 19.24 8.92
CA PRO A 185 8.19 18.73 9.97
C PRO A 185 7.55 17.63 10.84
N HIS A 186 6.26 17.35 10.66
CA HIS A 186 5.49 16.41 11.48
C HIS A 186 5.03 15.18 10.70
N LEU A 187 5.66 14.88 9.55
CA LEU A 187 5.34 13.68 8.79
C LEU A 187 5.61 12.41 9.59
N GLU A 188 4.60 11.55 9.63
CA GLU A 188 4.63 10.20 10.18
C GLU A 188 4.52 9.14 9.07
N THR A 189 3.82 9.47 7.98
CA THR A 189 3.66 8.59 6.81
C THR A 189 4.20 9.26 5.56
N VAL A 190 5.12 8.60 4.88
CA VAL A 190 5.70 9.07 3.61
C VAL A 190 5.62 7.96 2.59
N CYS A 191 4.98 8.24 1.46
CA CYS A 191 4.94 7.37 0.29
C CYS A 191 5.60 8.08 -0.88
N PHE A 192 6.80 7.64 -1.23
CA PHE A 192 7.48 8.02 -2.46
C PHE A 192 7.24 6.96 -3.53
N GLY A 193 6.17 7.14 -4.30
CA GLY A 193 5.83 6.30 -5.44
C GLY A 193 6.81 6.45 -6.61
N ALA A 194 6.59 5.68 -7.68
CA ALA A 194 7.39 5.79 -8.90
C ALA A 194 7.33 7.22 -9.50
N ASN A 195 8.37 7.63 -10.22
CA ASN A 195 8.41 8.86 -11.01
C ASN A 195 9.10 8.61 -12.37
N HIS A 196 9.19 9.62 -13.23
CA HIS A 196 9.84 9.48 -14.54
C HIS A 196 11.37 9.59 -14.45
N ASN A 197 11.90 9.97 -13.29
CA ASN A 197 13.32 10.13 -13.04
C ASN A 197 14.00 11.07 -14.06
N ARG A 198 13.39 12.25 -14.26
CA ARG A 198 13.90 13.27 -15.19
C ARG A 198 15.16 13.96 -14.68
N THR A 199 15.35 13.98 -13.37
CA THR A 199 16.48 14.65 -12.70
C THR A 199 17.35 13.58 -12.06
N PRO A 200 18.60 13.39 -12.52
CA PRO A 200 19.54 12.46 -11.93
C PRO A 200 19.70 12.74 -10.43
N GLU A 201 19.83 11.68 -9.63
CA GLU A 201 20.06 11.74 -8.17
C GLU A 201 18.97 12.40 -7.32
N ALA A 202 17.91 12.95 -7.93
CA ALA A 202 16.84 13.62 -7.17
C ALA A 202 16.17 12.66 -6.18
N ASN A 203 16.05 11.39 -6.55
CA ASN A 203 15.45 10.35 -5.70
C ASN A 203 16.34 10.00 -4.50
N ASP A 204 17.65 9.90 -4.69
CA ASP A 204 18.62 9.76 -3.60
C ASP A 204 18.62 11.01 -2.70
N ALA A 205 18.63 12.20 -3.30
CA ALA A 205 18.59 13.46 -2.56
C ALA A 205 17.34 13.56 -1.68
N ALA A 206 16.16 13.21 -2.21
CA ALA A 206 14.91 13.20 -1.46
C ALA A 206 15.01 12.33 -0.19
N LEU A 207 15.60 11.14 -0.29
CA LEU A 207 15.79 10.25 0.85
C LEU A 207 16.84 10.76 1.84
N ARG A 208 17.94 11.38 1.38
CA ARG A 208 18.94 12.00 2.26
C ARG A 208 18.37 13.19 3.04
N ILE A 209 17.52 13.99 2.41
CA ILE A 209 16.93 15.19 3.00
C ILE A 209 15.81 14.84 3.99
N LEU A 210 15.09 13.72 3.75
CA LEU A 210 13.96 13.33 4.57
C LEU A 210 14.28 13.25 6.08
N PRO A 211 15.34 12.54 6.55
CA PRO A 211 15.81 12.57 7.94
C PRO A 211 16.05 13.96 8.54
N LEU A 212 16.49 14.91 7.72
CA LEU A 212 16.87 16.25 8.17
C LEU A 212 15.64 17.10 8.55
N HIS A 213 14.52 16.89 7.86
CA HIS A 213 13.31 17.70 8.05
C HIS A 213 12.16 16.95 8.71
N CYS A 214 12.10 15.63 8.59
CA CYS A 214 10.94 14.82 8.99
C CYS A 214 11.35 13.65 9.91
N PRO A 215 11.92 13.92 11.10
CA PRO A 215 12.52 12.87 11.94
C PRO A 215 11.50 11.88 12.55
N LYS A 216 10.18 12.10 12.38
CA LYS A 216 9.11 11.32 13.01
C LYS A 216 8.46 10.28 12.09
N VAL A 217 9.05 9.98 10.93
CA VAL A 217 8.49 9.00 9.98
C VAL A 217 8.42 7.61 10.60
N ARG A 218 7.22 7.03 10.67
CA ARG A 218 6.93 5.67 11.18
C ARG A 218 6.50 4.73 10.05
N HIS A 219 5.86 5.27 9.02
CA HIS A 219 5.42 4.51 7.85
C HIS A 219 6.14 5.04 6.61
N LEU A 220 7.03 4.22 6.05
CA LEU A 220 7.85 4.61 4.91
C LEU A 220 7.61 3.65 3.74
N GLU A 221 7.16 4.21 2.62
CA GLU A 221 7.07 3.51 1.35
C GLU A 221 7.97 4.18 0.30
N VAL A 222 8.89 3.41 -0.26
CA VAL A 222 9.83 3.83 -1.31
C VAL A 222 9.70 2.90 -2.50
N SER A 223 9.01 3.41 -3.52
CA SER A 223 8.87 2.81 -4.85
C SER A 223 9.59 3.63 -5.94
N LEU A 224 10.37 4.63 -5.54
CA LEU A 224 11.22 5.41 -6.45
C LEU A 224 12.17 4.50 -7.23
N GLN A 225 12.44 4.87 -8.47
CA GLN A 225 13.44 4.21 -9.31
C GLN A 225 14.81 4.87 -9.07
N GLN A 226 15.90 4.18 -9.41
CA GLN A 226 17.26 4.75 -9.35
C GLN A 226 17.62 5.39 -8.00
N VAL A 227 17.22 4.74 -6.91
CA VAL A 227 17.74 5.04 -5.57
C VAL A 227 18.93 4.14 -5.34
N SER A 228 20.07 4.69 -4.94
CA SER A 228 21.22 3.86 -4.57
C SER A 228 20.90 3.04 -3.30
N GLU A 229 21.34 1.78 -3.29
CA GLU A 229 21.15 0.90 -2.14
C GLU A 229 21.73 1.51 -0.85
N THR A 230 22.87 2.19 -0.94
CA THR A 230 23.51 2.86 0.21
C THR A 230 22.60 3.94 0.81
N THR A 231 22.00 4.82 0.01
CA THR A 231 21.07 5.84 0.52
C THR A 231 19.84 5.22 1.18
N LEU A 232 19.29 4.16 0.58
CA LEU A 232 18.14 3.46 1.14
C LEU A 232 18.51 2.81 2.49
N CYS A 233 19.65 2.12 2.58
CA CYS A 233 20.14 1.52 3.81
C CYS A 233 20.34 2.57 4.91
N ASN A 234 20.94 3.72 4.58
CA ASN A 234 21.13 4.82 5.53
C ASN A 234 19.79 5.38 6.04
N THR A 235 18.79 5.47 5.15
CA THR A 235 17.44 5.92 5.51
C THR A 235 16.77 4.92 6.47
N ILE A 236 16.89 3.62 6.19
CA ILE A 236 16.39 2.55 7.07
C ILE A 236 17.12 2.57 8.41
N ALA A 237 18.43 2.76 8.42
CA ALA A 237 19.22 2.85 9.64
C ALA A 237 18.78 4.03 10.53
N PHE A 238 18.50 5.19 9.92
CA PHE A 238 18.04 6.37 10.64
C PHE A 238 16.66 6.17 11.28
N TYR A 239 15.67 5.65 10.54
CA TYR A 239 14.29 5.50 11.03
C TYR A 239 14.00 4.16 11.71
N GLY A 240 14.89 3.17 11.61
CA GLY A 240 14.59 1.76 11.87
C GLY A 240 13.92 1.50 13.22
N ASN A 241 14.38 2.18 14.28
CA ASN A 241 13.87 2.04 15.64
C ASN A 241 12.43 2.57 15.88
N GLN A 242 11.85 3.28 14.91
CA GLN A 242 10.49 3.82 14.97
C GLN A 242 9.61 3.39 13.79
N LEU A 243 10.19 2.73 12.78
CA LEU A 243 9.42 2.20 11.66
C LEU A 243 8.47 1.10 12.11
N GLU A 244 7.19 1.29 11.79
CA GLU A 244 6.11 0.31 11.99
C GLU A 244 5.66 -0.29 10.67
N ARG A 245 5.79 0.46 9.58
CA ARG A 245 5.47 0.00 8.23
C ARG A 245 6.59 0.38 7.31
N LEU A 246 7.11 -0.59 6.57
CA LEU A 246 8.18 -0.39 5.62
C LEU A 246 7.83 -1.08 4.31
N SER A 247 7.92 -0.35 3.21
CA SER A 247 7.66 -0.87 1.89
C SER A 247 8.75 -0.39 0.95
N VAL A 248 9.69 -1.26 0.58
CA VAL A 248 10.91 -0.85 -0.13
C VAL A 248 11.20 -1.74 -1.32
N ARG A 249 11.92 -1.19 -2.29
CA ARG A 249 12.62 -1.99 -3.29
C ARG A 249 13.87 -2.59 -2.67
N CYS A 250 14.17 -3.83 -3.05
CA CYS A 250 15.35 -4.56 -2.64
C CYS A 250 16.20 -4.80 -3.89
N ASP A 251 17.21 -3.96 -4.07
CA ASP A 251 18.15 -4.07 -5.18
C ASP A 251 19.36 -4.94 -4.82
N GLY A 252 19.59 -5.23 -3.53
CA GLY A 252 20.70 -6.04 -3.08
C GLY A 252 20.54 -6.60 -1.64
N PRO A 253 21.48 -7.45 -1.20
CA PRO A 253 21.43 -8.09 0.13
C PRO A 253 21.64 -7.09 1.27
N ARG A 254 22.32 -5.96 1.03
CA ARG A 254 22.57 -4.94 2.06
C ARG A 254 21.27 -4.29 2.53
N THR A 255 20.31 -4.13 1.63
CA THR A 255 18.97 -3.63 1.98
C THR A 255 18.28 -4.56 2.96
N LEU A 256 18.29 -5.88 2.72
CA LEU A 256 17.67 -6.86 3.62
C LEU A 256 18.38 -6.89 4.97
N HIS A 257 19.72 -6.82 4.95
CA HIS A 257 20.51 -6.70 6.17
C HIS A 257 20.10 -5.46 6.97
N ALA A 258 20.03 -4.29 6.32
CA ALA A 258 19.62 -3.05 6.99
C ALA A 258 18.21 -3.15 7.60
N VAL A 259 17.27 -3.80 6.91
CA VAL A 259 15.93 -4.05 7.45
C VAL A 259 15.99 -4.94 8.69
N ALA A 260 16.71 -6.06 8.64
CA ALA A 260 16.84 -6.98 9.78
C ALA A 260 17.48 -6.28 10.99
N THR A 261 18.58 -5.58 10.76
CA THR A 261 19.40 -4.95 11.80
C THR A 261 18.71 -3.75 12.44
N TYR A 262 18.11 -2.87 11.65
CA TYR A 262 17.63 -1.58 12.15
C TYR A 262 16.10 -1.52 12.33
N ALA A 263 15.32 -2.20 11.49
CA ALA A 263 13.87 -2.06 11.43
C ALA A 263 13.10 -3.15 12.22
N THR A 264 13.57 -3.46 13.43
CA THR A 264 13.08 -4.57 14.25
C THR A 264 11.64 -4.42 14.75
N ARG A 265 11.10 -3.19 14.73
CA ARG A 265 9.72 -2.87 15.16
C ARG A 265 8.69 -2.86 14.03
N VAL A 266 9.10 -3.14 12.79
CA VAL A 266 8.18 -3.16 11.65
C VAL A 266 7.13 -4.25 11.85
N HIS A 267 5.86 -3.87 11.72
CA HIS A 267 4.70 -4.74 11.74
C HIS A 267 4.29 -5.18 10.34
N ASP A 268 4.32 -4.26 9.38
CA ASP A 268 3.99 -4.52 7.97
C ASP A 268 5.22 -4.25 7.10
N LEU A 269 5.82 -5.30 6.55
CA LEU A 269 6.97 -5.22 5.65
C LEU A 269 6.57 -5.66 4.25
N VAL A 270 6.84 -4.81 3.25
CA VAL A 270 6.73 -5.15 1.82
C VAL A 270 8.11 -5.00 1.17
N VAL A 271 8.62 -6.08 0.60
CA VAL A 271 9.92 -6.12 -0.08
C VAL A 271 9.71 -6.41 -1.56
N ARG A 272 10.02 -5.46 -2.43
CA ARG A 272 9.88 -5.59 -3.88
C ARG A 272 11.24 -5.95 -4.51
N GLY A 273 11.35 -7.14 -5.08
CA GLY A 273 12.56 -7.59 -5.75
C GLY A 273 12.73 -6.94 -7.12
N ASN A 274 13.97 -6.78 -7.54
CA ASN A 274 14.31 -6.25 -8.86
C ASN A 274 14.94 -7.33 -9.74
N GLY A 275 14.27 -8.48 -9.89
CA GLY A 275 14.56 -9.57 -10.85
C GLY A 275 15.95 -10.23 -10.84
N ALA A 276 16.92 -9.67 -10.13
CA ALA A 276 18.34 -9.98 -10.21
C ALA A 276 19.02 -9.94 -8.84
N ILE A 277 18.27 -10.20 -7.76
CA ILE A 277 18.90 -10.43 -6.45
C ILE A 277 19.58 -11.80 -6.53
N THR A 278 20.76 -11.86 -7.11
CA THR A 278 21.63 -13.02 -6.98
C THR A 278 22.06 -13.09 -5.52
N LEU A 279 21.23 -13.71 -4.70
CA LEU A 279 21.63 -14.33 -3.45
C LEU A 279 22.50 -15.52 -3.85
N THR A 280 23.68 -15.25 -4.40
CA THR A 280 24.69 -16.27 -4.58
C THR A 280 25.03 -16.72 -3.18
N ASP A 281 24.41 -17.81 -2.78
CA ASP A 281 24.91 -18.74 -1.79
C ASP A 281 26.37 -18.94 -2.16
N SER A 282 27.27 -18.33 -1.38
CA SER A 282 28.71 -18.24 -1.63
C SER A 282 29.35 -19.63 -1.51
N ARG A 283 28.87 -20.60 -2.29
CA ARG A 283 29.64 -21.77 -2.61
C ARG A 283 30.75 -21.27 -3.52
N PRO A 284 32.01 -21.30 -3.08
CA PRO A 284 33.11 -20.99 -3.98
C PRO A 284 32.98 -21.96 -5.14
N LEU A 285 32.57 -21.45 -6.30
CA LEU A 285 32.73 -22.17 -7.54
C LEU A 285 34.22 -22.44 -7.62
N ILE A 286 34.62 -23.68 -7.33
CA ILE A 286 35.97 -24.18 -7.52
C ILE A 286 36.25 -23.95 -9.00
N ARG A 287 36.83 -22.78 -9.30
CA ARG A 287 37.33 -22.43 -10.62
C ARG A 287 38.38 -23.49 -10.90
N ARG A 288 38.04 -24.46 -11.75
CA ARG A 288 39.05 -25.34 -12.34
C ARG A 288 40.10 -24.41 -12.97
N PRO A 289 41.39 -24.55 -12.61
CA PRO A 289 42.43 -23.71 -13.16
C PRO A 289 42.59 -24.04 -14.65
N ASN A 290 41.95 -23.26 -15.51
CA ASN A 290 42.27 -23.29 -16.93
C ASN A 290 43.58 -22.52 -17.11
N GLY A 291 44.59 -23.23 -17.64
CA GLY A 291 45.99 -22.84 -17.70
C GLY A 291 46.20 -21.38 -18.12
N THR A 292 46.51 -20.54 -17.14
CA THR A 292 47.01 -19.18 -17.35
C THR A 292 48.54 -19.24 -17.30
N THR A 293 49.18 -18.51 -18.19
CA THR A 293 50.64 -18.47 -18.32
C THR A 293 51.30 -17.95 -17.04
N ARG A 294 52.43 -18.57 -16.67
CA ARG A 294 53.20 -18.40 -15.41
C ARG A 294 53.52 -16.95 -15.04
N ASN A 295 53.49 -16.00 -15.99
CA ASN A 295 53.82 -14.60 -15.74
C ASN A 295 52.65 -13.75 -15.20
N GLU A 296 51.40 -14.17 -15.37
CA GLU A 296 50.22 -13.43 -14.84
C GLU A 296 49.92 -13.81 -13.39
N GLN A 297 50.32 -15.02 -12.99
CA GLN A 297 50.15 -15.53 -11.63
C GLN A 297 51.06 -14.81 -10.63
N GLN A 298 52.24 -14.34 -11.06
CA GLN A 298 53.21 -13.68 -10.18
C GLN A 298 52.85 -12.21 -9.88
N ARG A 299 52.20 -11.49 -10.82
CA ARG A 299 51.67 -10.14 -10.54
C ARG A 299 50.39 -10.14 -9.68
N ARG A 300 49.61 -11.22 -9.71
CA ARG A 300 48.42 -11.35 -8.83
C ARG A 300 48.77 -11.66 -7.39
N LEU A 301 49.90 -12.31 -7.13
CA LEU A 301 50.37 -12.63 -5.78
C LEU A 301 50.85 -11.38 -5.02
N GLU A 302 51.39 -10.36 -5.69
CA GLU A 302 51.87 -9.15 -5.02
C GLU A 302 50.76 -8.13 -4.70
N VAL A 303 49.68 -8.08 -5.48
CA VAL A 303 48.51 -7.21 -5.17
C VAL A 303 47.61 -7.84 -4.10
N SER A 304 47.59 -9.17 -4.00
CA SER A 304 46.75 -9.92 -3.04
C SER A 304 47.27 -9.91 -1.60
N MET A 305 48.51 -9.45 -1.33
CA MET A 305 49.08 -9.43 0.02
C MET A 305 48.83 -8.13 0.80
N MET A 306 48.13 -7.15 0.22
CA MET A 306 47.75 -5.89 0.91
C MET A 306 46.24 -5.70 1.11
N GLU A 307 45.40 -6.64 0.67
CA GLU A 307 43.99 -6.66 1.08
C GLU A 307 43.90 -7.24 2.49
N THR A 308 43.68 -6.32 3.43
CA THR A 308 43.44 -6.58 4.84
C THR A 308 42.39 -7.68 5.01
N ASN A 309 42.74 -8.60 5.91
CA ASN A 309 42.08 -9.82 6.31
C ASN A 309 40.73 -9.54 7.02
N GLU A 310 39.76 -8.94 6.32
CA GLU A 310 38.36 -8.98 6.73
C GLU A 310 37.86 -10.39 6.46
N GLN A 311 37.99 -11.26 7.46
CA GLN A 311 37.24 -12.51 7.51
C GLN A 311 35.75 -12.15 7.54
N GLU A 312 35.17 -11.96 6.36
CA GLU A 312 33.73 -12.02 6.15
C GLU A 312 33.30 -13.43 6.57
N GLU A 313 32.88 -13.58 7.83
CA GLU A 313 31.95 -14.66 8.14
C GLU A 313 30.81 -14.56 7.13
N PRO A 314 30.29 -15.68 6.61
CA PRO A 314 29.12 -15.67 5.75
C PRO A 314 27.93 -15.26 6.61
N GLU A 315 27.86 -13.97 6.90
CA GLU A 315 26.85 -13.43 7.78
C GLU A 315 25.52 -13.73 7.11
N GLU A 316 24.67 -14.45 7.84
CA GLU A 316 23.32 -14.77 7.41
C GLU A 316 22.59 -13.45 7.20
N HIS A 317 22.65 -12.93 5.99
CA HIS A 317 22.10 -11.64 5.60
C HIS A 317 21.00 -11.87 4.60
N GLY A 318 19.75 -11.68 5.03
CA GLY A 318 18.62 -11.79 4.12
C GLY A 318 17.28 -11.92 4.84
N LEU A 319 16.32 -12.51 4.13
CA LEU A 319 14.97 -12.76 4.65
C LEU A 319 14.99 -13.59 5.94
N LEU A 320 15.97 -14.49 6.11
CA LEU A 320 16.09 -15.32 7.31
C LEU A 320 16.36 -14.47 8.55
N SER A 321 17.27 -13.50 8.43
CA SER A 321 17.62 -12.55 9.49
C SER A 321 16.42 -11.66 9.83
N ILE A 322 15.67 -11.19 8.84
CA ILE A 322 14.42 -10.45 9.06
C ILE A 322 13.42 -11.29 9.87
N LEU A 323 13.19 -12.55 9.49
CA LEU A 323 12.26 -13.41 10.21
C LEU A 323 12.72 -13.71 11.64
N ARG A 324 14.03 -13.77 11.90
CA ARG A 324 14.60 -13.97 13.25
C ARG A 324 14.57 -12.71 14.11
N GLN A 325 14.90 -11.55 13.54
CA GLN A 325 15.16 -10.31 14.29
C GLN A 325 13.93 -9.39 14.39
N CYS A 326 13.02 -9.41 13.42
CA CYS A 326 11.81 -8.59 13.43
C CYS A 326 10.65 -9.32 14.14
N GLU A 327 10.73 -9.48 15.46
CA GLU A 327 9.70 -10.19 16.25
C GLU A 327 8.30 -9.55 16.10
N ALA A 328 8.27 -8.22 15.95
CA ALA A 328 7.06 -7.42 15.82
C ALA A 328 6.32 -7.60 14.47
N LEU A 329 6.95 -8.25 13.49
CA LEU A 329 6.44 -8.37 12.13
C LEU A 329 5.20 -9.29 12.08
N ARG A 330 4.09 -8.71 11.63
CA ARG A 330 2.74 -9.32 11.50
C ARG A 330 2.34 -9.57 10.06
N ARG A 331 2.91 -8.86 9.10
CA ARG A 331 2.67 -9.06 7.68
C ARG A 331 3.98 -8.91 6.93
N LEU A 332 4.30 -9.91 6.12
CA LEU A 332 5.42 -9.89 5.20
C LEU A 332 4.90 -10.12 3.78
N GLU A 333 5.16 -9.18 2.90
CA GLU A 333 4.85 -9.31 1.49
C GLU A 333 6.14 -9.21 0.68
N ILE A 334 6.39 -10.20 -0.18
CA ILE A 334 7.53 -10.27 -1.06
C ILE A 334 6.98 -10.24 -2.49
N VAL A 335 7.31 -9.20 -3.25
CA VAL A 335 6.72 -8.90 -4.56
C VAL A 335 7.80 -8.96 -5.64
N CYS A 336 7.54 -9.60 -6.79
CA CYS A 336 8.47 -9.70 -7.92
C CYS A 336 9.79 -10.44 -7.59
N TRP A 337 9.73 -11.48 -6.76
CA TRP A 337 10.87 -12.37 -6.51
C TRP A 337 10.71 -13.67 -7.29
N MET A 338 11.83 -14.26 -7.69
CA MET A 338 11.83 -15.65 -8.15
C MET A 338 11.81 -16.57 -6.93
N ILE A 339 11.18 -17.75 -7.05
CA ILE A 339 11.12 -18.74 -5.96
C ILE A 339 12.53 -19.20 -5.52
N GLN A 340 13.49 -19.15 -6.44
CA GLN A 340 14.90 -19.47 -6.15
C GLN A 340 15.58 -18.42 -5.26
N ASP A 341 15.07 -17.19 -5.24
CA ASP A 341 15.60 -16.10 -4.40
C ASP A 341 15.06 -16.21 -2.96
N VAL A 342 14.04 -17.04 -2.71
CA VAL A 342 13.61 -17.34 -1.35
C VAL A 342 14.55 -18.41 -0.76
N PRO A 343 15.22 -18.13 0.38
CA PRO A 343 16.09 -19.09 1.05
C PRO A 343 15.39 -20.44 1.27
N GLY A 344 16.07 -21.54 0.95
CA GLY A 344 15.48 -22.88 0.99
C GLY A 344 14.88 -23.24 2.36
N VAL A 345 15.50 -22.80 3.45
CA VAL A 345 15.00 -22.99 4.83
C VAL A 345 13.64 -22.32 5.01
N ILE A 346 13.46 -21.11 4.49
CA ILE A 346 12.18 -20.37 4.58
C ILE A 346 11.13 -21.04 3.70
N TRP A 347 11.50 -21.44 2.48
CA TRP A 347 10.59 -22.12 1.57
C TRP A 347 10.07 -23.45 2.16
N ASN A 348 10.97 -24.26 2.72
CA ASN A 348 10.61 -25.51 3.39
C ASN A 348 9.69 -25.28 4.60
N ALA A 349 9.93 -24.21 5.36
CA ALA A 349 9.06 -23.83 6.47
C ALA A 349 7.65 -23.45 5.98
N ILE A 350 7.55 -22.66 4.90
CA ILE A 350 6.27 -22.30 4.27
C ILE A 350 5.53 -23.56 3.80
N GLU A 351 6.20 -24.46 3.08
CA GLU A 351 5.61 -25.72 2.62
C GLU A 351 5.12 -26.57 3.79
N SER A 352 5.89 -26.67 4.88
CA SER A 352 5.51 -27.40 6.08
C SER A 352 4.26 -26.82 6.74
N VAL A 353 4.18 -25.49 6.89
CA VAL A 353 3.00 -24.79 7.45
C VAL A 353 1.77 -25.01 6.56
N ALA A 354 1.92 -24.86 5.25
CA ALA A 354 0.85 -25.10 4.29
C ALA A 354 0.32 -26.55 4.36
N GLN A 355 1.22 -27.55 4.41
CA GLN A 355 0.85 -28.96 4.53
C GLN A 355 0.09 -29.25 5.84
N ARG A 356 0.51 -28.68 6.98
CA ARG A 356 -0.20 -28.84 8.27
C ARG A 356 -1.60 -28.22 8.23
N ARG A 357 -1.74 -27.05 7.60
CA ARG A 357 -3.03 -26.36 7.43
C ARG A 357 -3.98 -27.16 6.54
N ILE A 358 -3.49 -27.71 5.43
CA ILE A 358 -4.26 -28.62 4.57
C ILE A 358 -4.69 -29.86 5.36
N ALA A 359 -3.79 -30.53 6.07
CA ALA A 359 -4.12 -31.70 6.88
C ALA A 359 -5.18 -31.40 7.96
N THR A 360 -5.11 -30.22 8.58
CA THR A 360 -6.09 -29.78 9.59
C THR A 360 -7.44 -29.46 8.95
N ALA A 361 -7.45 -28.83 7.78
CA ALA A 361 -8.67 -28.55 7.02
C ALA A 361 -9.36 -29.85 6.56
N THR A 362 -8.60 -30.82 6.05
CA THR A 362 -9.11 -32.14 5.67
C THR A 362 -9.70 -32.86 6.88
N ARG A 363 -9.02 -32.89 8.03
CA ARG A 363 -9.56 -33.47 9.27
C ARG A 363 -10.84 -32.78 9.74
N LYS A 364 -10.93 -31.44 9.64
CA LYS A 364 -12.16 -30.69 9.96
C LYS A 364 -13.29 -31.05 9.00
N ARG A 365 -13.00 -31.16 7.70
CA ARG A 365 -13.98 -31.55 6.68
C ARG A 365 -14.48 -32.98 6.89
N ASP A 366 -13.58 -33.91 7.16
CA ASP A 366 -13.93 -35.31 7.45
C ASP A 366 -14.71 -35.42 8.77
N GLY A 367 -14.33 -34.62 9.78
CA GLY A 367 -15.06 -34.52 11.04
C GLY A 367 -16.48 -33.95 10.88
N LEU A 368 -16.65 -32.89 10.08
CA LEU A 368 -17.96 -32.33 9.75
C LEU A 368 -18.80 -33.30 8.93
N HIS A 369 -18.20 -34.01 7.99
CA HIS A 369 -18.88 -35.05 7.21
C HIS A 369 -19.31 -36.22 8.10
N ALA A 370 -18.45 -36.68 9.02
CA ALA A 370 -18.79 -37.71 10.00
C ALA A 370 -19.91 -37.25 10.95
N GLN A 371 -19.89 -36.00 11.41
CA GLN A 371 -20.96 -35.42 12.23
C GLN A 371 -22.29 -35.32 11.45
N SER A 372 -22.25 -34.98 10.16
CA SER A 372 -23.42 -34.98 9.28
C SER A 372 -24.00 -36.38 9.12
N LEU A 373 -23.17 -37.39 8.90
CA LEU A 373 -23.62 -38.79 8.82
C LEU A 373 -24.24 -39.27 10.14
N VAL A 374 -23.65 -38.86 11.28
CA VAL A 374 -24.20 -39.20 12.61
C VAL A 374 -25.53 -38.47 12.88
N SER A 375 -25.68 -37.21 12.46
CA SER A 375 -26.95 -36.47 12.61
C SER A 375 -28.03 -37.00 11.68
N GLU A 376 -27.69 -37.39 10.45
CA GLU A 376 -28.60 -38.07 9.51
C GLU A 376 -29.02 -39.45 10.05
N ALA A 377 -28.08 -40.24 10.59
CA ALA A 377 -28.38 -41.52 11.21
C ALA A 377 -29.30 -41.36 12.43
N ARG A 378 -29.06 -40.35 13.28
CA ARG A 378 -29.92 -40.02 14.43
C ARG A 378 -31.32 -39.55 14.01
N SER A 379 -31.39 -38.73 12.96
CA SER A 379 -32.67 -38.24 12.41
C SER A 379 -33.46 -39.39 11.79
N SER A 380 -32.79 -40.31 11.11
CA SER A 380 -33.38 -41.53 10.54
C SER A 380 -33.89 -42.47 11.64
N LEU A 381 -33.13 -42.63 12.74
CA LEU A 381 -33.56 -43.41 13.90
C LEU A 381 -34.78 -42.78 14.59
N ALA A 382 -34.80 -41.46 14.73
CA ALA A 382 -35.94 -40.73 15.30
C ALA A 382 -37.19 -40.85 14.40
N ALA A 383 -37.02 -40.76 13.07
CA ALA A 383 -38.11 -40.96 12.11
C ALA A 383 -38.64 -42.41 12.12
N ALA A 384 -37.76 -43.40 12.24
CA ALA A 384 -38.14 -44.81 12.40
C ALA A 384 -38.90 -45.05 13.72
N SER A 385 -38.50 -44.36 14.78
CA SER A 385 -39.18 -44.42 16.09
C SER A 385 -40.57 -43.76 16.05
N ALA A 386 -40.72 -42.65 15.31
CA ALA A 386 -42.00 -41.96 15.15
C ALA A 386 -42.98 -42.71 14.22
N SER A 387 -42.46 -43.39 13.19
CA SER A 387 -43.26 -44.19 12.26
C SER A 387 -43.73 -45.54 12.85
N ALA A 388 -43.07 -46.05 13.89
CA ALA A 388 -43.57 -47.19 14.68
C ALA A 388 -44.82 -46.88 15.52
N SER A 389 -45.19 -45.59 15.66
CA SER A 389 -46.35 -45.13 16.44
C SER A 389 -47.50 -44.55 15.59
N ALA A 390 -47.42 -44.58 14.27
CA ALA A 390 -48.44 -43.99 13.40
C ALA A 390 -48.87 -44.95 12.28
N SER A 391 -49.63 -45.99 12.65
CA SER A 391 -50.51 -46.69 11.71
C SER A 391 -51.74 -45.82 11.47
N GLY A 392 -51.68 -44.95 10.47
CA GLY A 392 -52.77 -44.07 10.07
C GLY A 392 -52.62 -43.62 8.63
N SER A 393 -53.37 -44.28 7.75
CA SER A 393 -53.54 -44.06 6.32
C SER A 393 -53.68 -42.58 5.89
N THR A 394 -53.01 -42.18 4.80
CA THR A 394 -53.60 -41.66 3.54
C THR A 394 -52.50 -41.24 2.55
N LEU A 395 -52.68 -41.59 1.26
CA LEU A 395 -51.84 -41.22 0.11
C LEU A 395 -52.24 -39.84 -0.47
N PRO A 396 -51.41 -39.24 -1.36
CA PRO A 396 -51.20 -37.80 -1.46
C PRO A 396 -51.78 -37.17 -2.75
N GLU A 397 -51.89 -35.85 -2.76
CA GLU A 397 -52.09 -35.07 -3.98
C GLU A 397 -50.95 -34.06 -4.23
N HIS A 398 -50.60 -34.04 -5.51
CA HIS A 398 -49.76 -33.14 -6.31
C HIS A 398 -49.82 -31.63 -6.00
N GLU A 399 -48.70 -30.93 -6.25
CA GLU A 399 -48.56 -29.71 -7.10
C GLU A 399 -47.16 -29.11 -6.88
N ASN A 400 -46.15 -29.24 -7.76
CA ASN A 400 -45.95 -28.66 -9.09
C ASN A 400 -46.19 -27.14 -9.19
N TRP A 401 -45.18 -26.33 -8.83
CA TRP A 401 -44.93 -25.04 -9.48
C TRP A 401 -43.45 -24.87 -9.80
N ARG A 402 -43.14 -24.98 -11.09
CA ARG A 402 -41.93 -24.45 -11.74
C ARG A 402 -42.30 -23.08 -12.31
N GLU A 403 -41.57 -22.04 -11.93
CA GLU A 403 -41.35 -20.89 -12.83
C GLU A 403 -39.89 -20.47 -12.70
N GLY A 404 -39.20 -20.49 -13.84
CA GLY A 404 -37.83 -20.03 -13.98
C GLY A 404 -37.81 -18.67 -14.68
N HIS A 405 -36.93 -17.79 -14.22
CA HIS A 405 -36.37 -16.71 -15.03
C HIS A 405 -34.89 -16.48 -14.65
N PRO A 406 -34.04 -16.07 -15.60
CA PRO A 406 -32.60 -16.11 -15.45
C PRO A 406 -32.03 -14.85 -14.77
N VAL A 407 -31.09 -15.11 -13.85
CA VAL A 407 -29.77 -14.49 -13.69
C VAL A 407 -29.61 -13.02 -14.15
N PHE A 408 -29.49 -12.12 -13.17
CA PHE A 408 -28.41 -11.14 -13.14
C PHE A 408 -27.64 -11.35 -11.84
N GLU A 409 -26.48 -12.00 -11.92
CA GLU A 409 -25.51 -12.05 -10.83
C GLU A 409 -24.95 -10.64 -10.60
N ILE A 410 -25.51 -9.96 -9.60
CA ILE A 410 -24.89 -8.80 -8.97
C ILE A 410 -23.84 -9.38 -8.04
N HIS A 411 -22.55 -9.26 -8.38
CA HIS A 411 -21.49 -9.53 -7.42
C HIS A 411 -21.62 -8.54 -6.24
N PRO A 412 -21.81 -9.01 -5.00
CA PRO A 412 -21.70 -8.12 -3.85
C PRO A 412 -20.24 -7.67 -3.68
N PRO A 413 -20.00 -6.48 -3.11
CA PRO A 413 -18.65 -6.11 -2.69
C PRO A 413 -18.17 -7.18 -1.70
N SER A 414 -16.97 -7.70 -1.92
CA SER A 414 -16.36 -8.73 -1.10
C SER A 414 -16.33 -8.31 0.37
N ASP A 415 -17.23 -8.91 1.14
CA ASP A 415 -17.23 -8.81 2.59
C ASP A 415 -15.91 -9.38 3.12
N ARG A 416 -15.15 -8.48 3.74
CA ARG A 416 -13.99 -8.80 4.58
C ARG A 416 -14.45 -9.44 5.87
N THR A 417 -14.91 -10.69 5.85
CA THR A 417 -14.94 -11.58 7.02
C THR A 417 -15.17 -13.02 6.56
N GLY A 418 -14.09 -13.79 6.47
CA GLY A 418 -14.13 -15.23 6.18
C GLY A 418 -12.85 -15.63 5.47
N GLY A 419 -12.00 -16.43 6.13
CA GLY A 419 -10.62 -16.72 5.75
C GLY A 419 -10.39 -16.91 4.24
N VAL A 420 -9.71 -15.93 3.64
CA VAL A 420 -9.29 -15.96 2.24
C VAL A 420 -7.82 -16.37 2.21
N TRP A 421 -7.58 -17.64 1.89
CA TRP A 421 -6.26 -18.18 1.56
C TRP A 421 -5.92 -17.79 0.13
N LEU A 422 -5.30 -16.63 -0.05
CA LEU A 422 -4.77 -16.21 -1.35
C LEU A 422 -3.25 -16.22 -1.31
N TYR A 423 -2.68 -17.39 -1.55
CA TYR A 423 -1.57 -17.42 -2.49
C TYR A 423 -2.18 -17.07 -3.84
N TYR A 424 -1.89 -15.89 -4.40
CA TYR A 424 -2.15 -15.66 -5.82
C TYR A 424 -1.19 -16.54 -6.63
N PHE A 425 -1.55 -17.81 -6.74
CA PHE A 425 -1.23 -18.64 -7.89
C PHE A 425 -2.40 -18.44 -8.84
N ASP A 426 -2.38 -17.39 -9.66
CA ASP A 426 -3.30 -17.30 -10.77
C ASP A 426 -2.89 -18.32 -11.84
N ASP A 427 -3.25 -19.59 -11.57
CA ASP A 427 -3.21 -20.75 -12.48
C ASP A 427 -3.92 -21.99 -11.84
N ASN A 428 -4.99 -21.76 -11.07
CA ASN A 428 -5.65 -22.78 -10.24
C ASN A 428 -6.37 -23.90 -11.04
N ALA A 429 -6.61 -23.71 -12.34
CA ALA A 429 -7.22 -24.74 -13.18
C ALA A 429 -6.20 -25.77 -13.72
N THR A 430 -4.92 -25.39 -13.83
CA THR A 430 -3.85 -26.17 -14.48
C THR A 430 -2.94 -26.88 -13.47
N ARG A 431 -2.86 -26.40 -12.22
CA ARG A 431 -2.00 -26.99 -11.17
C ARG A 431 -2.61 -28.13 -10.36
N ASN A 432 -3.92 -28.25 -10.27
CA ASN A 432 -4.55 -29.30 -9.46
C ASN A 432 -4.39 -30.73 -10.04
N GLN A 433 -3.70 -30.92 -11.17
CA GLN A 433 -3.46 -32.24 -11.75
C GLN A 433 -2.02 -32.75 -11.71
N GLN A 434 -1.01 -31.93 -11.37
CA GLN A 434 0.38 -32.41 -11.44
C GLN A 434 1.21 -31.87 -10.28
N GLY A 435 1.78 -32.80 -9.49
CA GLY A 435 2.72 -32.52 -8.40
C GLY A 435 4.02 -31.91 -8.94
N LEU A 436 3.98 -30.62 -9.24
CA LEU A 436 5.08 -29.88 -9.85
C LEU A 436 6.20 -29.66 -8.82
N ARG A 437 7.42 -30.04 -9.21
CA ARG A 437 8.64 -29.85 -8.42
C ARG A 437 9.16 -28.42 -8.61
N ARG A 438 9.97 -27.92 -7.66
CA ARG A 438 10.60 -26.58 -7.66
C ARG A 438 11.26 -26.16 -8.99
N ARG A 439 11.65 -27.12 -9.84
CA ARG A 439 12.30 -26.90 -11.15
C ARG A 439 11.34 -26.53 -12.29
N GLU A 440 10.03 -26.72 -12.13
CA GLU A 440 9.04 -26.54 -13.21
C GLU A 440 8.30 -25.19 -13.13
N ILE A 441 8.68 -24.32 -12.20
CA ILE A 441 8.05 -23.01 -11.95
C ILE A 441 8.91 -21.87 -12.53
N GLY A 442 9.54 -22.10 -13.67
CA GLY A 442 10.36 -21.08 -14.35
C GLY A 442 9.50 -19.89 -14.77
N HIS A 443 9.88 -18.69 -14.30
CA HIS A 443 9.45 -17.36 -14.78
C HIS A 443 8.19 -16.69 -14.23
N LEU A 444 7.52 -17.24 -13.21
CA LEU A 444 6.42 -16.50 -12.58
C LEU A 444 6.98 -15.55 -11.51
N GLU A 445 6.98 -14.25 -11.79
CA GLU A 445 7.03 -13.23 -10.73
C GLU A 445 5.80 -13.43 -9.84
N LYS A 446 6.02 -13.86 -8.59
CA LYS A 446 4.93 -14.12 -7.66
C LYS A 446 4.99 -13.14 -6.51
N THR A 447 3.79 -12.78 -6.04
CA THR A 447 3.63 -12.12 -4.74
C THR A 447 3.41 -13.19 -3.69
N LEU A 448 4.32 -13.26 -2.72
CA LEU A 448 4.18 -14.07 -1.52
C LEU A 448 3.76 -13.14 -0.38
N ALA A 449 2.54 -13.29 0.11
CA ALA A 449 2.05 -12.59 1.29
C ALA A 449 1.89 -13.59 2.44
N LEU A 450 2.50 -13.28 3.58
CA LEU A 450 2.44 -14.06 4.81
C LEU A 450 1.81 -13.21 5.91
N ASP A 451 0.82 -13.75 6.60
CA ASP A 451 0.15 -13.10 7.72
C ASP A 451 0.77 -13.46 9.08
N GLY A 452 0.22 -12.90 10.17
CA GLY A 452 0.82 -12.98 11.49
C GLY A 452 0.83 -14.39 12.08
N GLU A 453 -0.17 -15.20 11.76
CA GLU A 453 -0.24 -16.59 12.24
C GLU A 453 0.76 -17.46 11.47
N GLU A 454 0.82 -17.28 10.15
CA GLU A 454 1.77 -17.98 9.28
C GLU A 454 3.22 -17.65 9.63
N LEU A 455 3.52 -16.36 9.81
CA LEU A 455 4.85 -15.92 10.20
C LEU A 455 5.28 -16.51 11.54
N SER A 456 4.38 -16.58 12.52
CA SER A 456 4.68 -17.21 13.82
C SER A 456 5.00 -18.70 13.68
N GLU A 457 4.24 -19.44 12.87
CA GLU A 457 4.51 -20.85 12.62
C GLU A 457 5.81 -21.09 11.85
N ILE A 458 6.10 -20.26 10.85
CA ILE A 458 7.32 -20.30 10.05
C ILE A 458 8.54 -20.04 10.93
N ARG A 459 8.51 -19.00 11.77
CA ARG A 459 9.59 -18.69 12.72
C ARG A 459 9.86 -19.85 13.66
N LYS A 460 8.80 -20.46 14.22
CA LYS A 460 8.93 -21.63 15.08
C LYS A 460 9.59 -22.80 14.35
N HIS A 461 9.22 -23.05 13.09
CA HIS A 461 9.86 -24.10 12.29
C HIS A 461 11.35 -23.82 12.08
N ILE A 462 11.71 -22.60 11.69
CA ILE A 462 13.10 -22.16 11.48
C ILE A 462 13.93 -22.36 12.75
N GLN A 463 13.42 -21.97 13.91
CA GLN A 463 14.10 -22.15 15.21
C GLN A 463 14.32 -23.62 15.61
N THR A 464 13.55 -24.55 15.05
CA THR A 464 13.69 -25.99 15.34
C THR A 464 14.55 -26.75 14.34
N THR A 465 14.80 -26.18 13.16
CA THR A 465 15.52 -26.86 12.06
C THR A 465 16.94 -26.37 11.87
N VAL A 466 17.26 -25.16 12.33
CA VAL A 466 18.61 -24.58 12.37
C VAL A 466 19.01 -24.42 13.81
#